data_AF-A0A2W6CDG4-F1
#
_entry.id   AF-A0A2W6CDG4-F1
#
_cell.length_a   1.000
_cell.length_b   1.000
_cell.length_c   1.000
_cell.angle_alpha   90.00
_cell.angle_beta   90.00
_cell.angle_gamma   90.00
#
_symmetry.space_group_name_H-M   'P 1'
#
loop_
_entity.id
_entity.type
_entity.pdbx_description
1 polymer ?
#
loop_
_entity_poly.entity_id
_entity_poly.type
_entity_poly.pdbx_seq_one_letter_code
_entity_poly.pdbx_strand_id
1 'polypeptide(L)' 'MTKLVADLKGGTGFRKSLRVKRVEGMKSVQVYEMTWAPDGRATWEYGEEIRPGQPHVIWRRIGTHSIFRQP' A
#
# COMPACT_ATOMS: atom_id res chain seq x y z
N MET A 1 -20.94 2.62 -0.10
CA MET A 1 -19.65 2.58 0.61
C MET A 1 -18.55 2.80 -0.43
N THR A 2 -18.22 4.06 -0.75
CA THR A 2 -17.33 4.42 -1.87
C THR A 2 -16.27 5.37 -1.33
N LYS A 3 -15.24 4.85 -0.64
CA LYS A 3 -14.52 5.65 0.39
C LYS A 3 -12.99 5.68 0.29
N LEU A 4 -12.35 5.18 -0.76
CA LEU A 4 -10.89 5.29 -0.90
C LEU A 4 -10.44 5.77 -2.28
N VAL A 5 -10.94 5.15 -3.35
CA VAL A 5 -10.57 5.55 -4.72
C VAL A 5 -10.96 7.00 -5.02
N ALA A 6 -12.10 7.46 -4.51
CA ALA A 6 -12.52 8.86 -4.63
C ALA A 6 -11.57 9.82 -3.88
N ASP A 7 -11.20 9.49 -2.64
CA ASP A 7 -10.25 10.28 -1.83
C ASP A 7 -8.88 10.42 -2.53
N LEU A 8 -8.40 9.34 -3.16
CA LEU A 8 -7.16 9.33 -3.94
C LEU A 8 -7.28 10.19 -5.20
N LYS A 9 -8.38 10.04 -5.96
CA LYS A 9 -8.64 10.86 -7.16
C LYS A 9 -8.80 12.35 -6.84
N GLY A 10 -9.34 12.68 -5.66
CA GLY A 10 -9.47 14.04 -5.17
C GLY A 10 -8.16 14.66 -4.67
N GLY A 11 -7.04 13.93 -4.71
CA GLY A 11 -5.72 14.44 -4.31
C GLY A 11 -5.51 14.57 -2.80
N THR A 12 -6.46 14.12 -1.98
CA THR A 12 -6.35 14.17 -0.51
C THR A 12 -5.39 13.12 0.05
N GLY A 13 -4.88 12.22 -0.80
CA GLY A 13 -3.96 11.16 -0.44
C GLY A 13 -4.59 10.05 0.40
N PHE A 14 -3.76 9.28 1.09
CA PHE A 14 -4.24 8.23 1.98
C PHE A 14 -4.76 8.82 3.29
N ARG A 15 -5.87 8.29 3.79
CA ARG A 15 -6.35 8.60 5.14
C ARG A 15 -5.26 8.26 6.17
N LYS A 16 -5.01 9.16 7.12
CA LYS A 16 -3.99 8.97 8.17
C LYS A 16 -4.17 7.66 8.96
N SER A 17 -5.41 7.19 9.12
CA SER A 17 -5.74 5.92 9.77
C SER A 17 -5.08 4.70 9.10
N LEU A 18 -4.77 4.79 7.81
CA LEU A 18 -4.10 3.71 7.06
C LEU A 18 -2.60 3.63 7.36
N ARG A 19 -2.00 4.65 7.99
CA ARG A 19 -0.58 4.68 8.40
C ARG A 19 0.37 4.26 7.27
N VAL A 20 0.10 4.73 6.05
CA VAL A 20 0.90 4.42 4.87
C VAL A 20 2.31 4.98 5.03
N LYS A 21 3.33 4.15 4.87
CA LYS A 21 4.74 4.55 4.89
C LYS A 21 5.62 3.61 4.06
N ARG A 22 6.82 4.07 3.72
CA ARG A 22 7.84 3.23 3.07
C ARG A 22 8.45 2.27 4.10
N VAL A 23 8.66 1.02 3.71
CA VAL A 23 9.39 0.04 4.52
C VAL A 23 10.89 0.38 4.46
N GLU A 24 11.50 0.53 5.64
CA GLU A 24 12.94 0.80 5.76
C GLU A 24 13.78 -0.46 5.53
N GLY A 25 15.04 -0.29 5.14
CA GLY A 25 15.97 -1.41 4.92
C GLY A 25 15.86 -2.12 3.56
N MET A 26 14.78 -1.89 2.80
CA MET A 26 14.63 -2.40 1.43
C MET A 26 15.37 -1.50 0.43
N LYS A 27 16.63 -1.83 0.14
CA LYS A 27 17.53 -1.00 -0.69
C LYS A 27 17.26 -1.13 -2.19
N SER A 28 16.88 -2.31 -2.67
CA SER A 28 16.70 -2.61 -4.10
C SER A 28 15.29 -2.33 -4.62
N VAL A 29 14.28 -2.31 -3.75
CA VAL A 29 12.88 -2.15 -4.12
C VAL A 29 12.17 -1.21 -3.16
N GLN A 30 11.36 -0.29 -3.70
CA GLN A 30 10.56 0.63 -2.89
C GLN A 30 9.26 -0.04 -2.47
N VAL A 31 9.30 -0.71 -1.31
CA VAL A 31 8.12 -1.35 -0.71
C VAL A 31 7.44 -0.37 0.25
N TYR A 32 6.12 -0.37 0.22
CA TYR A 32 5.25 0.40 1.12
C TYR A 32 4.43 -0.53 1.98
N GLU A 33 4.02 -0.05 3.15
CA GLU A 33 3.12 -0.75 4.06
C GLU A 33 1.91 0.10 4.46
N MET A 34 0.81 -0.55 4.85
CA MET A 34 -0.39 0.09 5.42
C MET A 34 -1.07 -0.79 6.47
N THR A 35 -1.84 -0.13 7.34
CA THR A 35 -2.79 -0.74 8.29
C THR A 35 -4.22 -0.60 7.75
N TRP A 36 -4.89 -1.69 7.40
CA TRP A 36 -6.26 -1.66 6.83
C TRP A 36 -7.35 -2.16 7.78
N ALA A 37 -6.97 -2.77 8.90
CA ALA A 37 -7.82 -3.21 10.01
C ALA A 37 -7.01 -3.15 11.32
N PRO A 38 -7.60 -3.32 12.52
CA PRO A 38 -6.86 -3.27 13.78
C PRO A 38 -5.57 -4.11 13.77
N ASP A 39 -5.66 -5.34 13.26
CA ASP A 39 -4.50 -6.24 13.07
C ASP A 39 -4.10 -6.40 11.59
N GLY A 40 -4.83 -5.78 10.67
CA GLY A 40 -4.62 -5.93 9.22
C GLY A 40 -3.40 -5.16 8.73
N ARG A 41 -2.52 -5.82 7.99
CA ARG A 41 -1.35 -5.26 7.32
C ARG A 41 -1.36 -5.62 5.84
N ALA A 42 -0.83 -4.74 5.02
CA ALA A 42 -0.58 -5.02 3.62
C ALA A 42 0.70 -4.32 3.17
N THR A 43 1.45 -4.99 2.29
CA THR A 43 2.63 -4.45 1.63
C THR A 43 2.48 -4.51 0.12
N TRP A 44 2.99 -3.49 -0.56
CA TRP A 44 2.96 -3.38 -2.02
C TRP A 44 4.17 -2.59 -2.54
N GLU A 45 4.35 -2.64 -3.84
CA GLU A 45 5.26 -1.78 -4.58
C GLU A 45 4.55 -1.22 -5.81
N TYR A 46 5.14 -0.17 -6.39
CA TYR A 46 4.70 0.33 -7.69
C TYR A 46 5.47 -0.39 -8.79
N GLY A 47 4.74 -0.94 -9.74
CA GLY A 47 5.28 -1.52 -10.96
C GLY A 47 5.24 -0.54 -12.12
N GLU A 48 5.73 -1.00 -13.28
CA GLU A 48 5.52 -0.30 -14.54
C GLU A 48 4.03 -0.19 -14.86
N GLU A 49 3.67 0.90 -15.51
CA GLU A 49 2.30 1.21 -15.88
C GLU A 49 1.73 0.16 -16.84
N ILE A 50 0.60 -0.47 -16.46
CA ILE A 50 -0.14 -1.40 -17.34
C ILE A 50 -1.26 -0.68 -18.09
N ARG A 51 -1.81 0.40 -17.51
CA ARG A 51 -2.91 1.17 -18.10
C ARG A 51 -2.51 2.65 -18.18
N PRO A 52 -2.64 3.27 -19.37
CA PRO A 52 -2.35 4.69 -19.59
C PRO A 52 -2.82 5.62 -18.45
N GLY A 53 -1.88 6.29 -17.80
CA GLY A 53 -2.08 7.27 -16.73
C GLY A 53 -2.60 6.70 -15.41
N GLN A 54 -2.50 5.39 -15.17
CA GLN A 54 -2.93 4.75 -13.91
C GLN A 54 -1.76 4.12 -13.17
N PRO A 55 -1.55 4.46 -11.87
CA PRO A 55 -0.56 3.79 -11.06
C PRO A 55 -0.80 2.27 -11.01
N HIS A 56 0.25 1.49 -11.27
CA HIS A 56 0.20 0.05 -11.15
C HIS A 56 0.72 -0.37 -9.76
N VAL A 57 -0.16 -0.97 -8.96
CA VAL A 57 0.15 -1.50 -7.64
C VAL A 57 0.33 -3.01 -7.72
N ILE A 58 1.50 -3.50 -7.31
CA ILE A 58 1.80 -4.92 -7.16
C ILE A 58 1.70 -5.28 -5.68
N TRP A 59 0.69 -6.07 -5.32
CA TRP A 59 0.52 -6.55 -3.96
C TRP A 59 1.57 -7.62 -3.62
N ARG A 60 2.30 -7.43 -2.52
CA ARG A 60 3.28 -8.42 -2.04
C ARG A 60 2.65 -9.35 -1.00
N ARG A 61 2.05 -8.78 0.04
CA ARG A 61 1.39 -9.51 1.14
C ARG A 61 0.18 -8.75 1.65
N ILE A 62 -0.85 -9.48 2.05
CA ILE A 62 -2.04 -8.96 2.73
C ILE A 62 -2.40 -9.96 3.82
N GLY A 63 -2.53 -9.51 5.06
CA GLY A 63 -2.80 -10.39 6.19
C GLY A 63 -2.78 -9.67 7.51
N THR A 64 -2.42 -10.37 8.59
CA THR A 64 -2.21 -9.76 9.91
C THR A 64 -0.76 -9.30 10.11
N HIS A 65 -0.34 -8.93 11.32
CA HIS A 65 1.08 -8.69 11.62
C HIS A 65 2.02 -9.87 11.30
N SER A 66 1.51 -11.08 11.09
CA SER A 66 2.33 -12.25 10.74
C SER A 66 3.08 -12.09 9.41
N ILE A 67 2.61 -11.21 8.50
CA ILE A 67 3.23 -11.04 7.18
C ILE A 67 4.65 -10.45 7.21
N PHE A 68 5.06 -9.85 8.33
CA PHE A 68 6.43 -9.32 8.48
C PHE A 68 7.47 -10.39 8.81
N ARG A 69 7.06 -11.64 9.09
CA ARG A 69 7.99 -12.73 9.47
C ARG A 69 8.69 -13.38 8.28
N GLN A 70 8.14 -13.25 7.07
CA GLN A 70 8.69 -13.76 5.81
C GLN A 70 8.37 -12.75 4.69
N PRO A 71 9.18 -11.67 4.59
CA PRO A 71 8.90 -10.54 3.70
C PRO A 71 8.93 -10.90 2.20
#